data_AF-A0A7Y4I1E4-F1
#
_entry.id   AF-A0A7Y4I1E4-F1
#
_cell.length_a   1.000
_cell.length_b   1.000
_cell.length_c   1.000
_cell.angle_alpha   90.00
_cell.angle_beta   90.00
_cell.angle_gamma   90.00
#
_symmetry.space_group_name_H-M   'P 1'
#
loop_
_entity.id
_entity.type
_entity.pdbx_description
1 polymer ?
#
loop_
_entity_poly.entity_id
_entity_poly.type
_entity_poly.pdbx_seq_one_letter_code
_entity_poly.pdbx_strand_id
1 'polypeptide(L)'
;MSYRADWSCEPWAVDSSAAASISSQVLVYAETVDDVASRMAAVTALDWESPAGRNFSAYLTRQVRGVRQAGEQLRESAAQVAAFAATLRTDELRRFLEQQRS
;
A
#
# COMPACT_ATOMS: atom_id res chain seq x y z
N MET A 1 -19.44 5.13 26.25
CA MET A 1 -18.26 4.33 26.64
C MET A 1 -18.24 3.08 25.78
N SER A 2 -17.42 3.08 24.72
CA SER A 2 -17.26 1.90 23.85
C SER A 2 -16.07 1.10 24.37
N TYR A 3 -16.34 -0.08 24.91
CA TYR A 3 -15.33 -1.03 25.36
C TYR A 3 -14.69 -1.62 24.09
N ARG A 4 -13.60 -1.03 23.60
CA ARG A 4 -12.71 -1.73 22.67
C ARG A 4 -12.02 -2.79 23.49
N ALA A 5 -12.62 -3.97 23.55
CA ALA A 5 -11.92 -5.16 24.00
C ALA A 5 -10.66 -5.29 23.12
N ASP A 6 -9.52 -5.16 23.77
CA ASP A 6 -8.19 -5.21 23.16
C ASP A 6 -7.88 -6.67 22.85
N TRP A 7 -8.52 -7.21 21.81
CA TRP A 7 -8.25 -8.56 21.29
C TRP A 7 -6.98 -8.57 20.44
N SER A 8 -5.93 -7.84 20.86
CA SER A 8 -4.60 -8.06 20.32
C SER A 8 -4.19 -9.47 20.76
N CYS A 9 -4.04 -10.39 19.80
CA CYS A 9 -3.58 -11.76 20.11
C CYS A 9 -2.24 -11.75 20.86
N GLU A 10 -1.48 -10.66 20.76
CA GLU A 10 -0.19 -10.45 21.41
C GLU A 10 -0.04 -8.98 21.84
N PRO A 11 -0.35 -8.63 23.11
CA PRO A 11 -0.27 -7.24 23.59
C PRO A 11 1.16 -6.67 23.62
N TRP A 12 2.18 -7.52 23.43
CA TRP A 12 3.58 -7.13 23.33
C TRP A 12 4.01 -6.73 21.90
N ALA A 13 3.17 -6.96 20.89
CA ALA A 13 3.51 -6.77 19.46
C ALA A 13 2.90 -5.49 18.85
N VAL A 14 2.78 -4.41 19.64
CA VAL A 14 2.01 -3.22 19.25
C VAL A 14 2.59 -2.53 18.01
N ASP A 15 3.90 -2.31 17.98
CA ASP A 15 4.55 -1.55 16.92
C ASP A 15 4.65 -2.37 15.63
N SER A 16 4.97 -3.67 15.72
CA SER A 16 4.96 -4.54 14.54
C SER A 16 3.57 -4.72 13.95
N SER A 17 2.54 -4.80 14.79
CA SER A 17 1.14 -4.88 14.34
C SER A 17 0.70 -3.59 13.64
N ALA A 18 1.09 -2.43 14.18
CA ALA A 18 0.83 -1.14 13.55
C ALA A 18 1.52 -1.03 12.19
N ALA A 19 2.80 -1.42 12.09
CA ALA A 19 3.55 -1.43 10.84
C ALA A 19 2.94 -2.40 9.80
N ALA A 20 2.52 -3.60 10.21
CA ALA A 20 1.83 -4.55 9.34
C ALA A 20 0.49 -4.01 8.82
N SER A 21 -0.26 -3.28 9.65
CA SER A 21 -1.49 -2.59 9.26
C SER A 21 -1.21 -1.50 8.22
N ILE A 22 -0.16 -0.69 8.40
CA ILE A 22 0.26 0.32 7.42
C ILE A 22 0.62 -0.34 6.09
N SER A 23 1.41 -1.41 6.09
CA SER A 23 1.74 -2.16 4.87
C SER A 23 0.47 -2.61 4.14
N SER A 24 -0.51 -3.17 4.87
CA SER A 24 -1.78 -3.61 4.29
C SER A 24 -2.57 -2.45 3.68
N GLN A 25 -2.62 -1.30 4.34
CA GLN A 25 -3.29 -0.10 3.82
C GLN A 25 -2.61 0.42 2.55
N VAL A 26 -1.27 0.44 2.51
CA VAL A 26 -0.51 0.86 1.33
C VAL A 26 -0.77 -0.06 0.14
N LEU A 27 -0.93 -1.37 0.35
CA LEU A 27 -1.32 -2.29 -0.71
C LEU A 27 -2.71 -1.98 -1.29
N VAL A 28 -3.69 -1.67 -0.43
CA VAL A 28 -5.02 -1.23 -0.88
C VAL A 28 -4.95 0.05 -1.71
N TYR A 29 -4.08 0.99 -1.33
CA TYR A 29 -3.85 2.20 -2.12
C TYR A 29 -3.17 1.90 -3.47
N ALA A 30 -2.21 0.96 -3.51
CA ALA A 30 -1.60 0.53 -4.76
C ALA A 30 -2.64 -0.06 -5.72
N GLU A 31 -3.53 -0.94 -5.22
CA GLU A 31 -4.64 -1.50 -6.01
C GLU A 31 -5.57 -0.41 -6.55
N THR A 32 -5.91 0.57 -5.70
CA THR A 32 -6.75 1.71 -6.11
C THR A 32 -6.09 2.52 -7.24
N VAL A 33 -4.78 2.72 -7.17
CA VAL A 33 -4.01 3.45 -8.19
C VAL A 33 -3.98 2.66 -9.52
N ASP A 34 -3.86 1.34 -9.47
CA ASP A 34 -3.89 0.51 -10.68
C ASP A 34 -5.26 0.45 -11.33
N ASP A 35 -6.32 0.45 -10.53
CA ASP A 35 -7.69 0.59 -11.02
C ASP A 35 -7.88 1.90 -11.79
N VAL A 36 -7.34 3.00 -11.25
CA VAL A 36 -7.34 4.30 -11.95
C VAL A 36 -6.54 4.22 -13.25
N ALA A 37 -5.33 3.67 -13.22
CA ALA A 37 -4.50 3.50 -14.41
C ALA A 37 -5.19 2.65 -15.49
N SER A 38 -5.92 1.61 -15.08
CA SER A 38 -6.66 0.71 -15.97
C SER A 38 -7.83 1.42 -16.63
N ARG A 39 -8.58 2.23 -15.87
CA ARG A 39 -9.66 3.08 -16.41
C ARG A 39 -9.12 4.13 -17.38
N MET A 40 -8.00 4.76 -17.04
CA MET A 40 -7.33 5.71 -17.94
C MET A 40 -6.86 5.03 -19.24
N ALA A 41 -6.29 3.83 -19.14
CA ALA A 41 -5.88 3.05 -20.31
C ALA A 41 -7.08 2.68 -21.20
N ALA A 42 -8.22 2.33 -20.61
CA ALA A 42 -9.45 2.09 -21.37
C ALA A 42 -9.90 3.33 -22.15
N VAL A 43 -9.80 4.53 -21.56
CA VAL A 43 -10.11 5.80 -22.26
C VAL A 43 -9.12 6.07 -23.41
N THR A 44 -7.84 5.75 -23.25
CA THR A 44 -6.86 5.92 -24.34
C THR A 44 -7.12 5.02 -25.54
N ALA A 45 -7.79 3.88 -25.33
CA ALA A 45 -8.11 2.90 -26.37
C ALA A 45 -9.36 3.24 -27.19
N LEU A 46 -10.09 4.30 -26.83
CA LEU A 46 -11.21 4.81 -27.64
C LEU A 46 -10.70 5.37 -28.97
N ASP A 47 -11.56 5.37 -29.98
CA ASP A 47 -11.23 5.99 -31.27
C ASP A 47 -11.40 7.52 -31.17
N TRP A 48 -10.31 8.24 -31.41
CA TRP A 48 -10.23 9.69 -31.29
C TRP A 48 -10.02 10.33 -32.67
N GLU A 49 -11.11 10.63 -33.35
CA GLU A 49 -11.09 11.13 -34.74
C GLU A 49 -10.60 12.58 -34.86
N SER A 50 -10.81 13.41 -33.83
CA SER A 50 -10.41 14.81 -33.86
C SER A 50 -8.93 15.01 -33.49
N PRO A 51 -8.25 16.05 -34.02
CA PRO A 51 -6.90 16.40 -33.59
C PRO A 51 -6.78 16.65 -32.08
N ALA A 52 -7.80 17.27 -31.47
CA ALA A 52 -7.85 17.49 -30.03
C ALA A 52 -7.94 16.16 -29.25
N GLY A 53 -8.75 15.22 -29.72
CA GLY A 53 -8.86 13.88 -29.13
C GLY A 53 -7.55 13.10 -29.19
N ARG A 54 -6.85 13.13 -30.34
CA ARG A 54 -5.52 12.49 -30.47
C ARG A 54 -4.49 13.07 -29.51
N ASN A 55 -4.46 14.39 -29.36
CA ASN A 55 -3.58 15.06 -28.40
C ASN A 55 -3.90 14.65 -26.96
N PHE A 56 -5.19 14.57 -26.61
CA PHE A 56 -5.64 14.10 -25.30
C PHE A 56 -5.27 12.64 -25.04
N SER A 57 -5.45 11.75 -26.02
CA SER A 57 -5.05 10.34 -25.90
C SER A 57 -3.54 10.18 -25.70
N ALA A 58 -2.72 10.95 -26.43
CA ALA A 58 -1.27 10.96 -26.26
C ALA A 58 -0.86 11.46 -24.85
N TYR A 59 -1.53 12.51 -24.35
CA TYR A 59 -1.35 12.98 -22.99
C TYR A 59 -1.72 11.91 -21.95
N LEU A 60 -2.91 11.32 -22.06
CA LEU A 60 -3.38 10.28 -21.14
C LEU A 60 -2.45 9.06 -21.14
N THR A 61 -1.94 8.65 -22.30
CA THR A 61 -0.98 7.54 -22.41
C THR A 61 0.27 7.78 -21.57
N ARG A 62 0.77 9.03 -21.54
CA ARG A 62 1.89 9.42 -20.66
C ARG A 62 1.50 9.36 -19.19
N GLN A 63 0.31 9.86 -18.85
CA GLN A 63 -0.17 9.85 -17.47
C GLN A 63 -0.41 8.43 -16.95
N VAL A 64 -0.94 7.51 -17.76
CA VAL A 64 -1.10 6.09 -17.41
C VAL A 64 0.21 5.48 -16.94
N ARG A 65 1.34 5.78 -17.62
CA ARG A 65 2.66 5.29 -17.20
C ARG A 65 3.07 5.85 -15.84
N GLY A 66 2.87 7.14 -15.60
CA GLY A 66 3.17 7.77 -14.31
C GLY A 66 2.33 7.21 -13.17
N VAL A 67 1.04 6.98 -13.40
CA VAL A 67 0.14 6.39 -12.41
C VAL A 67 0.53 4.93 -12.10
N ARG A 68 0.86 4.13 -13.11
CA ARG A 68 1.37 2.76 -12.90
C ARG A 68 2.68 2.74 -12.11
N GLN A 69 3.61 3.63 -12.45
CA GLN A 69 4.86 3.76 -11.71
C GLN A 69 4.61 4.12 -10.23
N ALA A 70 3.64 5.00 -9.94
CA ALA A 70 3.24 5.29 -8.57
C ALA A 70 2.68 4.05 -7.85
N GLY A 71 1.87 3.24 -8.53
CA GLY A 71 1.37 1.96 -8.01
C GLY A 71 2.47 0.95 -7.69
N GLU A 72 3.48 0.84 -8.55
CA GLU A 72 4.69 0.02 -8.31
C GLU A 72 5.46 0.51 -7.08
N GLN A 73 5.65 1.82 -6.95
CA GLN A 73 6.39 2.43 -5.85
C GLN A 73 5.66 2.26 -4.50
N LEU A 74 4.33 2.28 -4.50
CA LEU A 74 3.52 1.95 -3.32
C LEU A 74 3.70 0.48 -2.91
N ARG A 75 3.71 -0.47 -3.86
CA ARG A 75 3.96 -1.89 -3.54
C ARG A 75 5.34 -2.12 -2.97
N GLU A 76 6.36 -1.49 -3.55
CA GLU A 76 7.72 -1.56 -3.04
C GLU A 76 7.80 -1.01 -1.61
N SER A 77 7.16 0.13 -1.36
CA SER A 77 7.08 0.73 -0.03
C SER A 77 6.37 -0.19 0.97
N ALA A 78 5.25 -0.80 0.57
CA ALA A 78 4.54 -1.78 1.41
C ALA A 78 5.44 -2.97 1.77
N ALA A 79 6.18 -3.52 0.80
CA ALA A 79 7.12 -4.62 1.05
C ALA A 79 8.22 -4.23 2.04
N GLN A 80 8.76 -3.01 1.93
CA GLN A 80 9.75 -2.49 2.88
C GLN A 80 9.17 -2.32 4.28
N VAL A 81 7.94 -1.81 4.41
CA VAL A 81 7.25 -1.66 5.70
C VAL A 81 6.94 -3.04 6.31
N ALA A 82 6.54 -4.03 5.52
CA ALA A 82 6.32 -5.39 5.98
C ALA A 82 7.60 -6.06 6.51
N ALA A 83 8.73 -5.87 5.81
CA ALA A 83 10.03 -6.36 6.27
C ALA A 83 10.45 -5.69 7.59
N PHE A 84 10.19 -4.38 7.72
CA PHE A 84 10.41 -3.65 8.96
C PHE A 84 9.52 -4.17 10.10
N ALA A 85 8.22 -4.43 9.84
CA ALA A 85 7.30 -5.00 10.81
C ALA A 85 7.78 -6.37 11.33
N ALA A 86 8.30 -7.24 10.45
CA ALA A 86 8.88 -8.52 10.86
C ALA A 86 10.12 -8.37 11.76
N THR A 87 10.95 -7.37 11.48
CA THR A 87 12.12 -7.02 12.31
C THR A 87 11.68 -6.52 13.68
N LEU A 88 10.73 -5.58 13.73
CA LEU A 88 10.15 -5.08 14.98
C LEU A 88 9.58 -6.21 15.83
N ARG A 89 8.82 -7.12 15.21
CA ARG A 89 8.18 -8.24 15.90
C ARG A 89 9.20 -9.12 16.61
N THR A 90 10.34 -9.36 15.97
CA THR A 90 11.43 -10.17 16.54
C THR A 90 12.02 -9.48 17.78
N ASP A 91 12.21 -8.17 17.73
CA ASP A 91 12.73 -7.39 18.86
C ASP A 91 11.71 -7.26 20.00
N GLU A 92 10.44 -7.03 19.69
CA GLU A 92 9.34 -7.00 20.66
C GLU A 92 9.21 -8.34 21.41
N LEU A 93 9.26 -9.46 20.68
CA LEU A 93 9.23 -10.79 21.29
C LEU A 93 10.43 -11.01 22.23
N ARG A 94 11.63 -10.59 21.82
CA ARG A 94 12.83 -10.69 22.65
C ARG A 94 12.66 -9.91 23.96
N ARG A 95 12.22 -8.65 23.89
CA ARG A 95 11.97 -7.80 25.07
C ARG A 95 10.92 -8.41 26.00
N PHE A 96 9.83 -8.94 25.44
CA PHE A 96 8.79 -9.61 26.22
C PHE A 96 9.34 -10.82 26.98
N LEU A 97 10.14 -11.67 26.32
CA LEU A 97 10.75 -12.84 26.97
C LEU A 97 11.78 -12.45 28.04
N GLU A 98 12.55 -11.38 27.85
CA GLU A 98 13.48 -10.84 28.85
C GLU A 98 12.72 -10.36 30.11
N GLN A 99 11.58 -9.69 29.93
CA GLN A 99 10.73 -9.23 31.02
C GLN A 99 10.11 -10.38 31.83
N GLN A 100 9.74 -11.50 31.20
CA GLN A 100 9.18 -12.65 31.91
C GLN A 100 10.20 -13.46 32.70
N ARG A 101 11.50 -13.24 32.48
CA ARG A 101 12.59 -13.93 33.18
C ARG A 101 13.11 -13.15 34.40
N SER A 102 12.66 -11.91 34.58
CA SER A 102 13.03 -11.02 35.69
C SER A 102 11.98 -11.07 36.80
#